data_AF-A0A1G0JPU9-F1
#
_entry.id   AF-A0A1G0JPU9-F1
#
_cell.length_a   1.000
_cell.length_b   1.000
_cell.length_c   1.000
_cell.angle_alpha   90.00
_cell.angle_beta   90.00
_cell.angle_gamma   90.00
#
_symmetry.space_group_name_H-M   'P 1'
#
loop_
_entity.id
_entity.type
_entity.pdbx_description
1 polymer ?
#
loop_
_entity_poly.entity_id
_entity_poly.type
_entity_poly.pdbx_seq_one_letter_code
_entity_poly.pdbx_strand_id
1 'polypeptide(L)'
;MKQGYRKINTKRGIYFVAWRPEDVTQLLIDEKLAPADLLTSESRETHHLIRDLYLLACAGTLNGRHRNSMGMLTRYARKLRSSLYTRQ
;
A
#
# COMPACT_ATOMS: atom_id res chain seq x y z
N MET A 1 9.84 10.41 14.77
CA MET A 1 9.59 9.88 13.40
C MET A 1 10.11 10.90 12.40
N LYS A 2 10.94 10.51 11.41
CA LYS A 2 11.34 11.43 10.34
C LYS A 2 10.08 11.78 9.53
N GLN A 3 9.82 13.08 9.30
CA GLN A 3 8.65 13.53 8.54
C GLN A 3 8.59 12.82 7.18
N GLY A 4 7.39 12.40 6.77
CA GLY A 4 7.17 11.75 5.48
C GLY A 4 7.40 10.23 5.44
N TYR A 5 7.84 9.58 6.52
CA TYR A 5 7.92 8.11 6.59
C TYR A 5 6.70 7.51 7.28
N ARG A 6 6.27 6.33 6.82
CA ARG A 6 5.19 5.56 7.44
C ARG A 6 5.60 4.12 7.70
N LYS A 7 4.97 3.56 8.73
CA LYS A 7 5.06 2.16 9.10
C LYS A 7 3.98 1.37 8.36
N ILE A 8 4.37 0.27 7.70
CA ILE A 8 3.46 -0.70 7.09
C ILE A 8 3.60 -2.01 7.86
N ASN A 9 2.52 -2.42 8.54
CA ASN A 9 2.42 -3.74 9.15
C ASN A 9 2.08 -4.78 8.09
N THR A 10 2.82 -5.88 8.05
CA THR A 10 2.57 -7.00 7.16
C THR A 10 2.67 -8.31 7.92
N LYS A 11 2.17 -9.40 7.36
CA LYS A 11 2.35 -10.76 7.91
C LYS A 11 3.81 -11.19 7.98
N ARG A 12 4.67 -10.60 7.14
CA ARG A 12 6.10 -10.94 7.04
C ARG A 12 6.98 -10.09 7.94
N GLY A 13 6.42 -9.04 8.55
CA GLY A 13 7.16 -8.10 9.39
C GLY A 13 6.68 -6.67 9.24
N ILE A 14 7.44 -5.75 9.83
CA ILE A 14 7.15 -4.32 9.85
C ILE A 14 8.14 -3.61 8.94
N TYR A 15 7.63 -2.81 8.00
CA TYR A 15 8.45 -2.02 7.08
C TYR A 15 8.27 -0.54 7.33
N PHE A 16 9.36 0.22 7.27
CA PHE A 16 9.35 1.69 7.33
C PHE A 16 9.74 2.24 5.97
N VAL A 17 8.86 3.02 5.36
CA VAL A 17 9.04 3.50 3.99
C VAL A 17 8.67 4.97 3.89
N ALA A 18 9.38 5.71 3.06
CA ALA A 18 8.96 7.05 2.69
C ALA A 18 7.60 6.96 1.99
N TRP A 19 6.63 7.79 2.41
CA TRP A 19 5.26 7.70 1.92
C TRP A 19 5.09 8.43 0.59
N ARG A 20 5.84 7.98 -0.42
CA ARG A 20 5.78 8.44 -1.80
C ARG A 20 5.43 7.25 -2.72
N PRO A 21 4.75 7.48 -3.85
CA PRO A 21 4.30 6.40 -4.73
C PRO A 21 5.41 5.44 -5.15
N GLU A 22 6.57 5.98 -5.52
CA GLU A 22 7.74 5.26 -5.98
C GLU A 22 8.38 4.41 -4.87
N ASP A 23 8.58 4.96 -3.68
CA ASP A 23 9.19 4.23 -2.57
C ASP A 23 8.31 3.08 -2.08
N VAL A 24 7.00 3.30 -1.99
CA VAL A 24 6.05 2.25 -1.62
C VAL A 24 6.00 1.18 -2.71
N THR A 25 6.00 1.58 -3.98
CA THR A 25 6.04 0.61 -5.10
C THR A 25 7.32 -0.21 -5.07
N GLN A 26 8.47 0.43 -4.84
CA GLN A 26 9.78 -0.20 -4.78
C GLN A 26 9.84 -1.21 -3.63
N LEU A 27 9.36 -0.82 -2.44
CA LEU A 27 9.23 -1.74 -1.29
C LEU A 27 8.43 -3.00 -1.67
N LEU A 28 7.27 -2.84 -2.31
CA LEU A 28 6.43 -3.99 -2.67
C LEU A 28 7.14 -4.93 -3.66
N ILE A 29 7.97 -4.39 -4.55
CA ILE A 29 8.75 -5.16 -5.54
C ILE A 29 9.93 -5.87 -4.88
N ASP A 30 10.77 -5.13 -4.16
CA ASP A 30 12.02 -5.64 -3.58
C ASP A 30 11.75 -6.72 -2.55
N GLU A 31 10.77 -6.48 -1.68
CA GLU A 31 10.37 -7.43 -0.66
C GLU A 31 9.44 -8.53 -1.22
N LYS A 32 9.01 -8.42 -2.48
CA LYS A 32 8.04 -9.32 -3.13
C LYS A 32 6.77 -9.49 -2.28
N LEU A 33 6.26 -8.40 -1.72
CA LEU A 33 5.09 -8.41 -0.83
C LEU A 33 3.82 -8.55 -1.66
N ALA A 34 3.08 -9.64 -1.50
CA ALA A 34 1.78 -9.77 -2.14
C ALA A 34 0.72 -8.93 -1.41
N PRO A 35 -0.40 -8.56 -2.05
CA PRO A 35 -1.50 -7.88 -1.37
C PRO A 35 -2.00 -8.62 -0.12
N ALA A 36 -1.98 -9.96 -0.13
CA ALA A 36 -2.39 -10.78 1.00
C ALA A 36 -1.46 -10.68 2.22
N ASP A 37 -0.22 -10.23 2.03
CA ASP A 37 0.75 -10.00 3.11
C ASP A 37 0.46 -8.70 3.85
N LEU A 38 -0.21 -7.75 3.20
CA LEU A 38 -0.61 -6.46 3.77
C LEU A 38 -1.93 -6.53 4.57
N LEU A 39 -2.60 -7.69 4.56
CA LEU A 39 -3.79 -7.92 5.38
C LEU A 39 -3.40 -8.06 6.84
N THR A 40 -3.79 -7.10 7.67
CA THR A 40 -3.60 -7.15 9.13
C THR A 40 -4.77 -7.88 9.80
N SER A 41 -4.60 -8.25 11.08
CA SER A 41 -5.69 -8.82 11.91
C SER A 41 -6.77 -7.78 12.21
N GLU A 42 -6.43 -6.50 12.19
CA GLU A 42 -7.36 -5.40 12.45
C GLU A 42 -7.98 -4.88 11.15
N SER A 43 -9.26 -5.16 10.95
CA SER A 43 -10.00 -4.75 9.74
C SER A 43 -9.94 -3.24 9.50
N ARG A 44 -9.95 -2.43 10.57
CA ARG A 44 -9.86 -0.96 10.49
C ARG A 44 -8.52 -0.49 9.91
N GLU A 45 -7.41 -1.07 10.35
CA GLU A 45 -6.08 -0.75 9.81
C GLU A 45 -5.99 -1.08 8.32
N THR A 46 -6.51 -2.24 7.94
CA THR A 46 -6.51 -2.65 6.52
C THR A 46 -7.37 -1.70 5.67
N HIS A 47 -8.52 -1.23 6.18
CA HIS A 47 -9.33 -0.21 5.48
C HIS A 47 -8.58 1.12 5.31
N HIS A 48 -7.88 1.60 6.35
CA HIS A 48 -7.06 2.79 6.26
C HIS A 48 -5.94 2.62 5.22
N LEU A 49 -5.27 1.47 5.21
CA LEU A 49 -4.22 1.17 4.23
C LEU A 49 -4.77 1.17 2.79
N ILE A 50 -5.95 0.58 2.54
CA ILE A 50 -6.59 0.62 1.22
C ILE A 50 -6.82 2.05 0.77
N ARG A 51 -7.41 2.89 1.63
CA ARG A 51 -7.65 4.30 1.32
C ARG A 51 -6.34 5.01 1.00
N ASP A 52 -5.33 4.80 1.83
CA ASP A 52 -4.06 5.50 1.70
C ASP A 52 -3.29 5.07 0.45
N LEU A 53 -3.39 3.80 0.03
CA LEU A 53 -2.85 3.33 -1.26
C LEU A 53 -3.55 3.98 -2.47
N TYR A 54 -4.87 4.18 -2.41
CA TYR A 54 -5.59 4.93 -3.46
C TYR A 54 -5.16 6.39 -3.51
N LEU A 55 -5.06 7.06 -2.35
CA LEU A 55 -4.59 8.45 -2.27
C LEU A 55 -3.16 8.59 -2.82
N LEU A 56 -2.29 7.62 -2.49
CA LEU A 56 -0.92 7.61 -3.00
C LEU A 56 -0.88 7.39 -4.52
N ALA A 57 -1.73 6.52 -5.06
CA ALA A 57 -1.87 6.34 -6.51
C ALA A 57 -2.32 7.65 -7.20
N CYS A 58 -3.32 8.35 -6.66
CA CYS A 58 -3.79 9.63 -7.19
C CYS A 58 -2.69 10.71 -7.15
N ALA A 59 -1.92 10.77 -6.06
CA ALA A 59 -0.78 11.69 -5.96
C ALA A 59 0.28 11.41 -7.04
N GLY A 60 0.55 10.13 -7.33
CA GLY A 60 1.42 9.73 -8.43
C GLY A 60 0.94 10.18 -9.81
N THR A 61 -0.38 10.24 -10.02
CA THR A 61 -1.00 10.73 -11.26
C THR A 61 -0.85 12.24 -11.43
N LEU A 62 -1.16 13.01 -10.38
CA LEU A 62 -1.10 14.47 -10.42
C LEU A 62 0.32 14.99 -10.69
N ASN A 63 1.34 14.28 -10.21
CA ASN A 63 2.73 14.65 -10.41
C ASN A 63 3.30 14.18 -11.77
N GLY A 64 2.51 13.49 -12.61
CA GLY A 64 2.87 13.10 -13.97
C GLY A 64 4.03 12.11 -14.13
N ARG A 65 4.67 11.69 -13.04
CA ARG A 65 5.98 10.99 -13.07
C ARG A 65 5.90 9.47 -12.93
N HIS A 66 4.76 8.87 -12.56
CA HIS A 66 4.76 7.46 -12.11
C HIS A 66 3.50 6.63 -12.48
N ARG A 67 3.21 6.47 -13.78
CA ARG A 67 2.06 5.64 -14.25
C ARG A 67 2.12 4.19 -13.76
N ASN A 68 3.32 3.61 -13.66
CA ASN A 68 3.51 2.22 -13.20
C ASN A 68 3.16 2.06 -11.71
N SER A 69 3.60 3.01 -10.87
CA SER A 69 3.27 3.04 -9.44
C SER A 69 1.77 3.18 -9.22
N MET A 70 1.10 4.08 -9.94
CA MET A 70 -0.35 4.24 -9.87
C MET A 70 -1.09 2.92 -10.13
N GLY A 71 -0.75 2.24 -11.23
CA GLY A 71 -1.39 0.98 -11.61
C GLY A 71 -1.17 -0.13 -10.57
N MET A 72 0.03 -0.22 -10.01
CA MET A 72 0.34 -1.20 -8.97
C MET A 72 -0.41 -0.89 -7.67
N LEU A 73 -0.28 0.32 -7.12
CA LEU A 73 -0.92 0.72 -5.87
C LEU A 73 -2.44 0.58 -5.93
N THR A 74 -3.07 0.98 -7.04
CA THR A 74 -4.52 0.80 -7.29
C THR A 74 -4.91 -0.68 -7.30
N ARG A 75 -4.07 -1.55 -7.90
CA ARG A 75 -4.31 -3.00 -7.93
C ARG A 75 -4.20 -3.61 -6.54
N TYR A 76 -3.21 -3.20 -5.75
CA TYR A 76 -3.03 -3.65 -4.38
C TYR A 76 -4.23 -3.26 -3.50
N ALA A 77 -4.63 -1.99 -3.54
CA ALA A 77 -5.79 -1.50 -2.80
C ALA A 77 -7.07 -2.29 -3.13
N ARG A 78 -7.32 -2.54 -4.42
CA ARG A 78 -8.47 -3.33 -4.88
C ARG A 78 -8.42 -4.79 -4.42
N LYS A 79 -7.26 -5.44 -4.50
CA LYS A 79 -7.09 -6.83 -4.04
C LYS A 79 -7.28 -6.96 -2.54
N LEU A 80 -6.71 -6.04 -1.77
CA LEU A 80 -6.93 -5.94 -0.32
C LEU A 80 -8.41 -5.79 0.03
N ARG A 81 -9.10 -4.86 -0.66
CA ARG A 81 -10.52 -4.64 -0.47
C ARG A 81 -11.34 -5.90 -0.72
N SER A 82 -11.10 -6.59 -1.83
CA SER A 82 -11.78 -7.86 -2.13
C SER A 82 -11.54 -8.90 -1.04
N SER A 83 -10.30 -9.08 -0.58
CA SER A 83 -9.97 -10.05 0.46
C SER A 83 -10.56 -9.74 1.83
N LEU A 84 -10.82 -8.47 2.15
CA LEU A 84 -11.51 -8.06 3.37
C LEU A 84 -12.97 -8.53 3.40
N TYR A 85 -13.69 -8.36 2.28
CA TYR A 85 -15.10 -8.73 2.19
C TYR A 85 -15.32 -10.24 2.03
N THR A 86 -14.33 -11.01 1.61
CA THR A 86 -14.41 -12.48 1.58
C THR A 86 -14.23 -13.12 2.97
N ARG A 87 -13.77 -12.36 3.98
CA ARG A 87 -13.56 -12.83 5.36
C ARG A 87 -14.75 -12.57 6.30
N GLN A 88 -15.78 -11.86 5.83
CA GLN A 88 -17.03 -11.60 6.55
C GLN A 88 -18.07 -12.65 6.15
#